data_AF-A0A930JI31-F1
#
_entry.id   AF-A0A930JI31-F1
#
_cell.length_a   1.000
_cell.length_b   1.000
_cell.length_c   1.000
_cell.angle_alpha   90.00
_cell.angle_beta   90.00
_cell.angle_gamma   90.00
#
_symmetry.space_group_name_H-M   'P 1'
#
loop_
_entity.id
_entity.type
_entity.pdbx_description
1 polymer ?
#
loop_
_entity_poly.entity_id
_entity_poly.type
_entity_poly.pdbx_seq_one_letter_code
_entity_poly.pdbx_strand_id
1 'polypeptide(L)'
;MILFDCYIRDFSIPKVLEPLADCMKSYNRVLVADIKAFDKVVEDLKEKYNAIPKAEERFLFKVSEGPLGVISVHRNNSTRKYILCLYFTPVRGMFGFDSSQESIQSVPDDGDEYYSLPDHIKSSVQKGGAK
;
A
#
# COMPACT_ATOMS: atom_id res chain seq x y z
N MET A 1 -7.62 6.20 3.42
CA MET A 1 -6.47 5.28 3.45
C MET A 1 -6.56 4.30 2.30
N ILE A 2 -5.44 3.94 1.70
CA ILE A 2 -5.36 2.97 0.60
C ILE A 2 -4.29 1.95 0.95
N LEU A 3 -4.63 0.67 0.88
CA LEU A 3 -3.71 -0.44 1.11
C LEU A 3 -3.26 -0.98 -0.23
N PHE A 4 -1.96 -1.19 -0.42
CA PHE A 4 -1.43 -1.93 -1.56
C PHE A 4 -1.38 -3.42 -1.23
N ASP A 5 -2.34 -4.20 -1.73
CA ASP A 5 -2.61 -5.57 -1.25
C ASP A 5 -1.60 -6.61 -1.73
N CYS A 6 -1.28 -6.56 -3.02
CA CYS A 6 -0.55 -7.64 -3.68
C CYS A 6 0.25 -7.15 -4.89
N TYR A 7 1.53 -7.51 -4.90
CA TYR A 7 2.42 -7.35 -6.04
C TYR A 7 2.58 -8.65 -6.82
N ILE A 8 2.42 -8.58 -8.14
CA ILE A 8 2.63 -9.69 -9.08
C ILE A 8 3.63 -9.27 -10.16
N ARG A 9 4.59 -10.15 -10.42
CA ARG A 9 5.62 -9.99 -11.44
C ARG A 9 5.64 -11.22 -12.35
N ASP A 10 5.64 -10.99 -13.65
CA ASP A 10 5.88 -12.04 -14.63
C ASP A 10 7.35 -12.50 -14.57
N PHE A 11 7.58 -13.81 -14.60
CA PHE A 11 8.93 -14.41 -14.60
C PHE A 11 9.77 -13.96 -15.80
N SER A 12 9.14 -13.60 -16.91
CA SER A 12 9.78 -13.22 -18.18
C SER A 12 10.00 -11.71 -18.34
N ILE A 13 10.00 -10.97 -17.23
CA ILE A 13 10.14 -9.51 -17.26
C ILE A 13 11.45 -9.06 -17.96
N PRO A 14 11.38 -8.09 -18.89
CA PRO A 14 12.57 -7.46 -19.45
C PRO A 14 13.45 -6.79 -18.38
N LYS A 15 14.77 -6.94 -18.46
CA LYS A 15 15.74 -6.30 -17.52
C LYS A 15 15.54 -4.79 -17.38
N VAL A 16 15.14 -4.12 -18.46
CA VAL A 16 14.88 -2.67 -18.45
C VAL A 16 13.74 -2.25 -17.50
N LEU A 17 12.86 -3.18 -17.12
CA LEU A 17 11.77 -2.95 -16.18
C LEU A 17 12.14 -3.35 -14.73
N GLU A 18 13.33 -3.89 -14.47
CA GLU A 18 13.75 -4.28 -13.11
C GLU A 18 13.70 -3.11 -12.11
N PRO A 19 14.17 -1.89 -12.43
CA PRO A 19 14.09 -0.77 -11.49
C PRO A 19 12.64 -0.39 -11.12
N LEU A 20 11.72 -0.46 -12.09
CA LEU A 20 10.30 -0.23 -11.86
C LEU A 20 9.67 -1.37 -11.06
N ALA A 21 10.07 -2.62 -11.35
CA ALA A 21 9.60 -3.81 -10.65
C ALA A 21 9.97 -3.76 -9.16
N ASP A 22 11.20 -3.39 -8.85
CA ASP A 22 11.68 -3.26 -7.47
C ASP A 22 10.99 -2.10 -6.74
N CYS A 23 10.74 -0.99 -7.43
CA CYS A 23 9.96 0.13 -6.90
C CYS A 23 8.51 -0.30 -6.61
N MET A 24 7.83 -0.98 -7.53
CA MET A 24 6.47 -1.48 -7.28
C MET A 24 6.42 -2.50 -6.13
N LYS A 25 7.46 -3.32 -5.99
CA LYS A 25 7.57 -4.32 -4.92
C LYS A 25 7.74 -3.67 -3.54
N SER A 26 8.44 -2.53 -3.43
CA SER A 26 8.61 -1.84 -2.15
C SER A 26 7.28 -1.32 -1.58
N TYR A 27 6.32 -1.02 -2.45
CA TYR A 27 4.96 -0.63 -2.06
C TYR A 27 4.05 -1.81 -1.72
N ASN A 28 4.47 -3.06 -1.89
CA ASN A 28 3.66 -4.22 -1.51
C ASN A 28 3.38 -4.23 -0.01
N ARG A 29 2.10 -4.28 0.38
CA ARG A 29 1.60 -4.19 1.76
C ARG A 29 1.83 -2.85 2.45
N VAL A 30 2.13 -1.80 1.68
CA VAL A 30 2.20 -0.44 2.22
C VAL A 30 0.79 0.14 2.35
N LEU A 31 0.56 0.85 3.45
CA LEU A 31 -0.68 1.56 3.73
C LEU A 31 -0.40 3.06 3.64
N VAL A 32 -1.15 3.77 2.79
CA VAL A 32 -1.07 5.22 2.66
C VAL A 32 -2.29 5.90 3.27
N ALA A 33 -2.08 7.08 3.84
CA ALA A 33 -3.07 7.79 4.63
C ALA A 33 -4.28 8.25 3.79
N ASP A 34 -4.03 8.86 2.64
CA ASP A 34 -5.04 9.52 1.81
C ASP A 34 -4.73 9.42 0.31
N ILE A 35 -5.60 10.01 -0.50
CA ILE A 35 -5.46 10.04 -1.96
C ILE A 35 -4.23 10.84 -2.37
N LYS A 36 -3.86 11.92 -1.66
CA LYS A 36 -2.66 12.71 -1.99
C LYS A 36 -1.39 11.90 -1.83
N ALA A 37 -1.31 11.06 -0.80
CA ALA A 37 -0.20 10.14 -0.60
C ALA A 37 -0.18 9.02 -1.66
N PHE A 38 -1.35 8.53 -2.08
CA PHE A 38 -1.47 7.61 -3.20
C PHE A 38 -0.98 8.22 -4.52
N ASP A 39 -1.40 9.45 -4.83
CA ASP A 39 -0.98 10.16 -6.05
C ASP A 39 0.54 10.31 -6.11
N LYS A 40 1.18 10.61 -4.98
CA LYS A 40 2.65 10.64 -4.89
C LYS A 40 3.29 9.29 -5.23
N VAL A 41 2.71 8.17 -4.77
CA VAL A 41 3.19 6.83 -5.13
C VAL A 41 3.04 6.59 -6.63
N VAL A 42 1.90 6.98 -7.22
CA VAL A 42 1.67 6.85 -8.66
C VAL A 42 2.65 7.70 -9.47
N GLU A 43 2.93 8.93 -9.04
CA GLU A 43 3.93 9.82 -9.65
C GLU A 43 5.32 9.21 -9.61
N ASP A 44 5.74 8.70 -8.45
CA ASP A 44 7.05 8.08 -8.23
C ASP A 44 7.23 6.83 -9.13
N LEU A 45 6.20 5.99 -9.25
CA LEU A 45 6.17 4.87 -10.19
C LEU A 45 6.20 5.30 -11.66
N LYS A 46 5.48 6.38 -12.00
CA LYS A 46 5.43 6.92 -13.36
C LYS A 46 6.76 7.56 -13.77
N GLU A 47 7.46 8.21 -12.85
CA GLU A 47 8.81 8.74 -13.08
C GLU A 47 9.78 7.61 -13.39
N LYS A 48 9.77 6.52 -12.60
CA LYS A 48 10.58 5.32 -12.86
C LYS A 48 10.25 4.68 -14.20
N TYR A 49 8.98 4.68 -14.60
CA TYR A 49 8.55 4.20 -15.91
C TYR A 49 9.07 5.08 -17.04
N ASN A 50 8.96 6.41 -16.92
CA ASN A 50 9.40 7.38 -17.93
C ASN A 50 10.93 7.39 -18.09
N ALA A 51 11.68 7.03 -17.06
CA ALA A 51 13.13 6.87 -17.13
C ALA A 51 13.58 5.70 -18.01
N ILE A 52 12.68 4.78 -18.39
CA ILE A 52 12.98 3.64 -19.24
C ILE A 52 13.06 4.09 -20.71
N PRO A 53 14.17 3.83 -21.41
CA PRO A 53 14.30 4.22 -22.82
C PRO A 53 13.21 3.60 -23.69
N LYS A 54 12.46 4.46 -24.41
CA LYS A 54 11.37 4.05 -25.31
C LYS A 54 10.28 3.23 -24.59
N ALA A 55 9.98 3.58 -23.34
CA ALA A 55 8.97 2.90 -22.53
C ALA A 55 7.61 2.83 -23.24
N GLU A 56 7.10 3.97 -23.70
CA GLU A 56 5.77 4.12 -24.30
C GLU A 56 5.62 3.39 -25.64
N GLU A 57 6.70 3.14 -26.37
CA GLU A 57 6.65 2.34 -27.61
C GLU A 57 6.45 0.85 -27.30
N ARG A 58 6.98 0.38 -26.18
CA ARG A 58 7.09 -1.06 -25.85
C ARG A 58 6.07 -1.51 -24.82
N PHE A 59 5.69 -0.61 -23.93
CA PHE A 59 4.89 -0.88 -22.75
C PHE A 59 3.81 0.16 -22.57
N LEU A 60 2.82 -0.20 -21.74
CA LEU A 60 1.73 0.67 -21.33
C LEU A 60 1.61 0.63 -19.81
N PHE A 61 1.88 1.76 -19.17
CA PHE A 61 1.58 1.97 -17.75
C PHE A 61 0.12 2.40 -17.60
N LYS A 62 -0.64 1.68 -16.78
CA LYS A 62 -2.07 1.94 -16.57
C LYS A 62 -2.41 1.88 -15.08
N VAL A 63 -3.12 2.90 -14.62
CA VAL A 63 -3.82 2.91 -13.32
C VAL A 63 -5.30 2.72 -13.61
N SER A 64 -5.91 1.74 -12.96
CA SER A 64 -7.34 1.46 -13.04
C SER A 64 -7.92 1.52 -11.65
N GLU A 65 -8.84 2.44 -11.43
CA GLU A 65 -9.59 2.54 -10.18
C GLU A 65 -10.81 1.61 -10.22
N GLY A 66 -11.21 1.10 -9.05
CA GLY A 66 -12.33 0.20 -8.88
C GLY A 66 -12.41 -0.30 -7.44
N PRO A 67 -13.33 -1.24 -7.14
CA PRO A 67 -13.39 -1.89 -5.84
C PRO A 67 -12.06 -2.54 -5.43
N LEU A 68 -11.34 -3.04 -6.44
CA LEU A 68 -9.95 -3.48 -6.38
C LEU A 68 -9.19 -2.71 -7.46
N GLY A 69 -8.46 -1.69 -7.05
CA GLY A 69 -7.64 -0.87 -7.92
C GLY A 69 -6.37 -1.61 -8.37
N VAL A 70 -5.86 -1.22 -9.54
CA VAL A 70 -4.71 -1.87 -10.18
C VAL A 70 -3.78 -0.82 -10.78
N ILE A 71 -2.50 -0.87 -10.41
CA ILE A 71 -1.41 -0.26 -11.16
C ILE A 71 -0.72 -1.36 -11.95
N SER A 72 -0.65 -1.23 -13.27
CA SER A 72 -0.19 -2.30 -14.15
C SER A 72 0.69 -1.80 -15.28
N VAL A 73 1.62 -2.65 -15.71
CA VAL A 73 2.43 -2.45 -16.91
C VAL A 73 2.17 -3.58 -17.88
N HIS A 74 1.72 -3.23 -19.08
CA HIS A 74 1.44 -4.15 -20.17
C HIS A 74 2.47 -4.02 -21.28
N ARG A 75 2.51 -5.00 -22.19
CA ARG A 75 3.24 -4.91 -23.46
C ARG A 75 2.27 -4.43 -24.55
N ASN A 76 2.65 -3.43 -25.34
CA ASN A 76 1.73 -2.79 -26.30
C ASN A 76 1.15 -3.72 -27.38
N ASN A 77 1.83 -4.82 -27.70
CA ASN A 77 1.44 -5.76 -28.76
C ASN A 77 1.10 -7.17 -28.25
N SER A 78 0.71 -7.30 -26.97
CA SER A 78 0.38 -8.59 -26.36
C SER A 78 -1.11 -8.67 -26.04
N THR A 79 -1.76 -9.76 -26.47
CA THR A 79 -3.12 -10.13 -26.03
C THR A 79 -3.13 -10.75 -24.63
N ARG A 80 -1.96 -11.00 -24.03
CA ARG A 80 -1.78 -11.62 -22.70
C ARG A 80 -1.36 -10.64 -21.61
N LYS A 81 -1.74 -11.03 -20.37
CA LYS A 81 -1.45 -10.59 -18.98
C LYS A 81 -0.46 -9.43 -18.77
N TYR A 82 -0.71 -8.63 -17.75
CA TYR A 82 0.21 -7.63 -17.21
C TYR A 82 1.59 -8.26 -16.90
N ILE A 83 2.67 -7.51 -17.15
CA ILE A 83 4.05 -7.91 -16.81
C ILE A 83 4.33 -7.58 -15.34
N LEU A 84 3.83 -6.43 -14.90
CA LEU A 84 3.87 -5.95 -13.53
C LEU A 84 2.47 -5.54 -13.12
N CYS A 85 2.10 -5.89 -11.89
CA CYS A 85 0.82 -5.51 -11.31
C CYS A 85 0.98 -5.26 -9.82
N LEU A 86 0.38 -4.18 -9.35
CA LEU A 86 0.24 -3.85 -7.94
C LEU A 86 -1.23 -3.54 -7.68
N TYR A 87 -1.87 -4.40 -6.89
CA TYR A 87 -3.25 -4.24 -6.47
C TYR A 87 -3.33 -3.27 -5.28
N PHE A 88 -4.40 -2.48 -5.23
CA PHE A 88 -4.69 -1.63 -4.10
C PHE A 88 -6.18 -1.56 -3.81
N THR A 89 -6.53 -1.40 -2.54
CA THR A 89 -7.92 -1.34 -2.08
C THR A 89 -8.11 -0.14 -1.17
N PRO A 90 -9.17 0.68 -1.39
CA PRO A 90 -9.52 1.73 -0.44
C PRO A 90 -9.96 1.08 0.88
N VAL A 91 -9.27 1.43 1.97
CA VAL A 91 -9.60 0.95 3.30
C VAL A 91 -10.76 1.79 3.82
N ARG A 92 -11.94 1.15 3.94
CA ARG A 92 -13.17 1.78 4.44
C ARG A 92 -13.33 1.73 5.97
N GLY A 93 -12.52 0.91 6.63
CA GLY A 93 -12.50 0.74 8.07
C GLY A 93 -11.48 -0.32 8.46
N MET A 94 -11.02 -0.28 9.71
CA MET A 94 -10.14 -1.31 10.28
C MET A 94 -10.95 -2.10 11.30
N PHE A 95 -10.80 -3.43 11.29
CA PHE A 95 -11.46 -4.27 12.30
C PHE A 95 -11.00 -3.82 13.71
N GLY A 96 -11.95 -3.46 14.58
CA GLY A 96 -11.68 -2.85 15.89
C GLY A 96 -11.76 -1.33 15.94
N PHE A 97 -11.93 -0.66 14.80
CA PHE A 97 -12.21 0.77 14.71
C PHE A 97 -13.59 0.95 14.09
N ASP A 98 -14.54 1.46 14.87
CA ASP A 98 -15.88 1.72 14.39
C ASP A 98 -15.87 2.98 13.52
N SER A 99 -16.07 2.82 12.21
CA SER A 99 -16.14 3.92 11.26
C SER A 99 -17.35 4.84 11.49
N SER A 100 -18.29 4.47 12.37
CA SER A 100 -19.38 5.34 12.82
C SER A 100 -18.97 6.32 13.90
N GLN A 101 -17.79 6.16 14.51
CA GLN A 101 -17.27 7.14 15.45
C GLN A 101 -16.69 8.34 14.69
N GLU A 102 -17.31 9.51 14.86
CA GLU A 102 -16.87 10.77 14.26
C GLU A 102 -15.49 11.21 14.75
N SER A 103 -15.01 10.68 15.87
CA SER A 103 -13.71 10.94 16.45
C SER A 103 -13.21 9.74 17.25
N ILE A 104 -11.88 9.56 17.28
CA ILE A 104 -11.24 8.72 18.31
C ILE A 104 -11.56 9.38 19.64
N GLN A 105 -12.20 8.66 20.57
CA GLN A 105 -12.40 9.18 21.92
C GLN A 105 -11.05 9.57 22.50
N SER A 106 -10.89 10.86 22.77
CA SER A 106 -9.73 11.40 23.46
C SER A 106 -9.65 10.72 24.82
N VAL A 107 -8.60 9.92 25.02
CA VAL A 107 -8.28 9.35 26.33
C VAL A 107 -7.62 10.45 27.15
N PRO A 108 -8.15 10.80 28.34
CA PRO A 108 -7.49 11.74 29.23
C PRO A 108 -6.06 11.29 29.55
N ASP A 109 -5.10 12.22 29.50
CA ASP A 109 -3.72 11.99 29.92
C ASP A 109 -3.56 12.40 31.40
N ASP A 110 -4.38 11.79 32.26
CA ASP A 110 -4.38 11.99 33.72
C ASP A 110 -3.64 10.87 34.47
N GLY A 111 -3.09 9.90 33.74
CA GLY A 111 -2.37 8.75 34.29
C GLY A 111 -3.27 7.58 34.69
N ASP A 112 -4.58 7.65 34.44
CA ASP A 112 -5.50 6.55 34.74
C ASP A 112 -5.55 5.49 33.62
N GLU A 113 -5.66 4.22 34.02
CA GLU A 113 -5.82 3.10 33.08
C GLU A 113 -7.27 3.03 32.55
N TYR A 114 -7.56 3.78 31.48
CA TYR A 114 -8.87 3.71 30.79
C TYR A 114 -9.08 2.41 29.99
N TYR A 115 -7.98 1.75 29.62
CA TYR A 115 -8.00 0.48 28.91
C TYR A 115 -7.08 -0.50 29.63
N SER A 116 -7.67 -1.57 30.16
CA SER A 116 -6.95 -2.67 30.76
C SER A 116 -6.72 -3.78 29.74
N LEU A 117 -5.47 -4.23 29.61
CA LEU A 117 -5.18 -5.49 28.94
C LEU A 117 -5.88 -6.65 29.69
N PRO A 118 -6.28 -7.72 28.99
CA PRO A 118 -6.71 -8.95 29.64
C PRO A 118 -5.65 -9.47 30.63
N ASP A 119 -6.09 -10.05 31.76
CA ASP A 119 -5.19 -10.43 32.86
C ASP A 119 -4.05 -11.38 32.44
N HIS A 120 -4.33 -12.29 31.50
CA HIS A 120 -3.34 -13.22 30.96
C HIS A 120 -2.23 -12.54 30.13
N ILE A 121 -2.47 -11.32 29.65
CA ILE A 121 -1.47 -10.49 28.95
C ILE A 121 -0.76 -9.59 29.97
N LYS A 122 -1.47 -9.04 30.96
CA LYS A 122 -0.89 -8.18 32.01
C LYS A 122 0.28 -8.84 32.74
N SER A 123 0.21 -10.15 33.01
CA SER A 123 1.29 -10.90 33.65
C SER A 123 2.54 -11.08 32.79
N SER A 124 2.44 -10.88 31.48
CA SER A 124 3.53 -11.08 30.51
C SER A 124 4.26 -9.79 30.12
N VAL A 125 3.69 -8.62 30.43
CA VAL A 125 4.28 -7.32 30.12
C VAL A 125 5.07 -6.83 31.32
N GLN A 126 6.38 -6.67 31.17
CA GLN A 126 7.20 -6.01 32.18
C GLN A 126 6.79 -4.54 32.27
N LYS A 127 6.35 -4.08 33.44
CA LYS A 127 6.05 -2.66 33.65
C LYS A 127 7.33 -1.84 33.43
N GLY A 128 7.40 -1.13 32.32
CA GLY A 128 8.45 -0.14 32.04
C GLY A 128 8.09 1.18 32.70
N GLY A 129 9.01 1.72 33.51
CA GLY A 129 8.82 2.98 34.23
C GLY A 129 9.36 2.91 35.66
N ALA A 130 10.67 2.73 35.80
CA ALA A 130 11.33 3.13 37.04
C ALA A 130 11.46 4.67 37.00
N LYS A 131 11.01 5.31 38.07
CA LYS A 131 11.02 6.77 38.31
C LYS A 131 12.37 7.41 38.05
#